data_AF-A0AAP2W6I3-F1
#
_entry.id   AF-A0AAP2W6I3-F1
#
_cell.length_a   1.000
_cell.length_b   1.000
_cell.length_c   1.000
_cell.angle_alpha   90.00
_cell.angle_beta   90.00
_cell.angle_gamma   90.00
#
_symmetry.space_group_name_H-M   'P 1'
#
loop_
_entity.id
_entity.type
_entity.pdbx_description
1 polymer ?
#
loop_
_entity_poly.entity_id
_entity_poly.type
_entity_poly.pdbx_seq_one_letter_code
_entity_poly.pdbx_strand_id
1 'polypeptide(L)'
;MENRQYMIPVALLLIIVLIIPQNASAYNNVDAHQAINAHSIEYFEQYIMPKDKYLKSASLSGSACTGIAWDIEDGKDDSIKTNPARTTAIKKQKTVQEWIIDAGYSADEPEAPMGLRHFYDPEREPRYLTDQIVDWNIMSYGNPQMDAYTWAFSAPDNPYNYQMAKTYYTRALESSDPNNENYGNAWRALGETMHMFADMTVPAHVRNDGHVRYDLYERFTHSDSVDDNAYRSPVKSLEYSCTYTDSSQTLQKLFRDMASFTHNNFFSEDTLPLYGKTTTTNDNELYASPVLKIDPGYTGYYKRTVDGKETLMATQKISSRLGLWKTPVLGMDWKVLDSQQQVLIPTAIRADAAVLDAFLPRYTVTIDSVTYTSQPGSYTLEGHIDHIATKEWPTSPVIRNGVHIVVNDKDYEITPNSAGQDMRKITVDIPANGNDIVYMYYDLGGYKIKSGSVKIKAADPTPTPTPKPTLKPTPTPTKKPTSPPSTTTAFKSNDILYLEITPDVAQYVTDNRLKVSFTTYYLVMSGPGSSFVGDDEYLISRVTMYTGDISNPTMMEVTGRYWHSYGSDDNQFWDKDFVESHFKKVGTIDINKATFGFSGSG
;
A
#
# COMPACT_ATOMS: atom_id res chain seq x y z
N MET A 1 62.05 -5.38 -8.14
CA MET A 1 61.43 -4.31 -8.96
C MET A 1 60.39 -4.92 -9.92
N GLU A 2 59.54 -5.86 -9.48
CA GLU A 2 58.63 -6.59 -10.38
C GLU A 2 57.12 -6.39 -10.10
N ASN A 3 56.73 -5.73 -8.99
CA ASN A 3 55.31 -5.51 -8.67
C ASN A 3 54.72 -4.18 -9.18
N ARG A 4 55.49 -3.36 -9.91
CA ARG A 4 54.98 -2.07 -10.42
C ARG A 4 54.07 -2.18 -11.65
N GLN A 5 54.12 -3.30 -12.38
CA GLN A 5 53.32 -3.47 -13.61
C GLN A 5 51.84 -3.80 -13.34
N TYR A 6 51.49 -4.30 -12.14
CA TYR A 6 50.10 -4.60 -11.76
C TYR A 6 49.42 -3.48 -10.97
N MET A 7 50.18 -2.52 -10.42
CA MET A 7 49.63 -1.39 -9.66
C MET A 7 48.97 -0.34 -10.56
N ILE A 8 49.45 -0.16 -11.79
CA ILE A 8 48.93 0.85 -12.73
C ILE A 8 47.56 0.43 -13.30
N PRO A 9 47.32 -0.82 -13.73
CA PRO A 9 46.00 -1.26 -14.17
C PRO A 9 44.96 -1.24 -13.04
N VAL A 10 45.32 -1.65 -11.82
CA VAL A 10 44.39 -1.64 -10.66
C VAL A 10 44.05 -0.22 -10.22
N ALA A 11 45.02 0.70 -10.23
CA ALA A 11 44.76 2.11 -9.95
C ALA A 11 43.90 2.77 -11.03
N LEU A 12 44.10 2.44 -12.31
CA LEU A 12 43.24 2.92 -13.41
C LEU A 12 41.82 2.34 -13.34
N LEU A 13 41.66 1.06 -12.95
CA LEU A 13 40.35 0.45 -12.74
C LEU A 13 39.60 1.14 -11.57
N LEU A 14 40.30 1.43 -10.47
CA LEU A 14 39.75 2.18 -9.34
C LEU A 14 39.37 3.63 -9.70
N ILE A 15 40.17 4.30 -10.54
CA ILE A 15 39.87 5.65 -11.03
C ILE A 15 38.68 5.64 -12.00
N ILE A 16 38.53 4.61 -12.84
CA ILE A 16 37.38 4.47 -13.76
C ILE A 16 36.08 4.18 -12.98
N VAL A 17 36.14 3.39 -11.90
CA VAL A 17 34.99 3.18 -10.99
C VAL A 17 34.60 4.46 -10.24
N LEU A 18 35.55 5.37 -10.00
CA LEU A 18 35.31 6.65 -9.32
C LEU A 18 34.75 7.78 -10.22
N ILE A 19 34.84 7.67 -11.56
CA ILE A 19 34.46 8.73 -12.52
C ILE A 19 33.07 8.49 -13.17
N ILE A 20 32.38 7.40 -12.85
CA ILE A 20 30.98 7.24 -13.31
C ILE A 20 30.14 8.33 -12.62
N PRO A 21 29.46 9.22 -13.37
CA PRO A 21 28.55 10.19 -12.78
C PRO A 21 27.46 9.40 -12.04
N GLN A 22 27.51 9.48 -10.71
CA GLN A 22 26.47 8.93 -9.87
C GLN A 22 25.46 10.04 -9.67
N ASN A 23 24.26 9.84 -10.22
CA ASN A 23 23.12 10.66 -9.87
C ASN A 23 22.95 10.56 -8.35
N ALA A 24 22.65 11.67 -7.68
CA ALA A 24 22.08 11.57 -6.35
C ALA A 24 20.66 11.00 -6.56
N SER A 25 20.32 9.89 -5.91
CA SER A 25 18.92 9.58 -5.68
C SER A 25 18.68 9.32 -4.20
N ALA A 26 17.61 9.92 -3.68
CA ALA A 26 17.07 9.74 -2.35
C ALA A 26 16.00 8.64 -2.47
N TYR A 27 16.18 7.55 -1.73
CA TYR A 27 15.50 6.27 -2.01
C TYR A 27 15.58 5.80 -3.48
N ASN A 28 15.21 4.56 -3.73
CA ASN A 28 14.51 4.32 -4.99
C ASN A 28 13.09 4.86 -4.77
N ASN A 29 12.90 6.18 -4.86
CA ASN A 29 11.62 6.86 -4.65
C ASN A 29 10.50 6.29 -5.55
N VAL A 30 10.92 5.55 -6.58
CA VAL A 30 10.12 4.84 -7.58
C VAL A 30 9.38 3.61 -7.06
N ASP A 31 9.72 2.98 -5.92
CA ASP A 31 9.03 1.72 -5.56
C ASP A 31 8.78 1.42 -4.08
N ALA A 32 9.70 1.74 -3.15
CA ALA A 32 9.55 1.32 -1.76
C ALA A 32 8.36 1.97 -1.03
N HIS A 33 8.27 3.31 -1.04
CA HIS A 33 7.17 4.03 -0.38
C HIS A 33 5.81 3.72 -1.02
N GLN A 34 5.77 3.57 -2.34
CA GLN A 34 4.55 3.15 -3.04
C GLN A 34 4.09 1.75 -2.57
N ALA A 35 5.02 0.80 -2.41
CA ALA A 35 4.73 -0.54 -1.89
C ALA A 35 4.29 -0.51 -0.42
N ILE A 36 4.93 0.32 0.42
CA ILE A 36 4.52 0.51 1.83
C ILE A 36 3.10 1.05 1.89
N ASN A 37 2.77 2.08 1.10
CA ASN A 37 1.42 2.65 1.03
C ASN A 37 0.40 1.60 0.56
N ALA A 38 0.74 0.82 -0.47
CA ALA A 38 -0.12 -0.25 -0.99
C ALA A 38 -0.42 -1.31 0.09
N HIS A 39 0.59 -1.80 0.80
CA HIS A 39 0.40 -2.78 1.87
C HIS A 39 -0.29 -2.21 3.10
N SER A 40 -0.17 -0.90 3.34
CA SER A 40 -0.89 -0.21 4.42
C SER A 40 -2.38 -0.17 4.15
N ILE A 41 -2.78 0.13 2.91
CA ILE A 41 -4.17 0.04 2.46
C ILE A 41 -4.67 -1.39 2.60
N GLU A 42 -3.91 -2.37 2.09
CA GLU A 42 -4.29 -3.79 2.18
C GLU A 42 -4.52 -4.21 3.63
N TYR A 43 -3.60 -3.85 4.53
CA TYR A 43 -3.75 -4.16 5.94
C TYR A 43 -4.96 -3.46 6.56
N PHE A 44 -5.19 -2.19 6.21
CA PHE A 44 -6.33 -1.43 6.68
C PHE A 44 -7.65 -2.10 6.27
N GLU A 45 -7.81 -2.42 4.98
CA GLU A 45 -9.02 -3.05 4.43
C GLU A 45 -9.24 -4.47 4.98
N GLN A 46 -8.18 -5.26 5.19
CA GLN A 46 -8.30 -6.65 5.65
C GLN A 46 -8.45 -6.78 7.18
N TYR A 47 -7.82 -5.89 7.96
CA TYR A 47 -7.67 -6.10 9.41
C TYR A 47 -8.23 -4.99 10.28
N ILE A 48 -8.36 -3.76 9.78
CA ILE A 48 -8.90 -2.62 10.54
C ILE A 48 -10.37 -2.41 10.20
N MET A 49 -10.69 -2.19 8.92
CA MET A 49 -12.06 -1.91 8.47
C MET A 49 -13.09 -2.96 8.94
N PRO A 50 -12.83 -4.28 8.85
CA PRO A 50 -13.82 -5.28 9.22
C PRO A 50 -14.06 -5.37 10.74
N LYS A 51 -13.11 -4.87 11.55
CA LYS A 51 -13.19 -4.87 13.02
C LYS A 51 -13.81 -3.59 13.57
N ASP A 52 -13.64 -2.47 12.88
CA ASP A 52 -14.27 -1.21 13.26
C ASP A 52 -15.77 -1.25 12.91
N LYS A 53 -16.61 -1.01 13.93
CA LYS A 53 -18.07 -1.09 13.82
C LYS A 53 -18.67 -0.13 12.78
N TYR A 54 -17.99 0.97 12.46
CA TYR A 54 -18.43 2.01 11.55
C TYR A 54 -17.77 1.92 10.17
N LEU A 55 -16.67 1.18 10.03
CA LEU A 55 -16.02 0.94 8.74
C LEU A 55 -16.41 -0.39 8.10
N LYS A 56 -16.98 -1.34 8.85
CA LYS A 56 -17.34 -2.68 8.32
C LYS A 56 -18.31 -2.66 7.13
N SER A 57 -19.08 -1.59 6.95
CA SER A 57 -20.01 -1.39 5.84
C SER A 57 -19.52 -0.35 4.83
N ALA A 58 -18.25 0.07 4.96
CA ALA A 58 -17.58 0.98 4.07
C ALA A 58 -16.55 0.25 3.20
N SER A 59 -16.07 0.93 2.15
CA SER A 59 -15.03 0.45 1.25
C SER A 59 -14.25 1.63 0.66
N LEU A 60 -12.99 1.41 0.28
CA LEU A 60 -12.20 2.39 -0.50
C LEU A 60 -12.27 2.16 -2.01
N SER A 61 -13.13 1.24 -2.46
CA SER A 61 -13.33 0.86 -3.87
C SER A 61 -14.46 1.65 -4.55
N GLY A 62 -14.71 2.89 -4.11
CA GLY A 62 -15.69 3.77 -4.73
C GLY A 62 -15.18 4.36 -6.05
N SER A 63 -15.85 5.42 -6.50
CA SER A 63 -15.53 6.07 -7.78
C SER A 63 -14.16 6.74 -7.75
N ALA A 64 -13.45 6.70 -8.87
CA ALA A 64 -12.23 7.46 -9.04
C ALA A 64 -12.51 8.97 -8.95
N CYS A 65 -11.68 9.69 -8.20
CA CYS A 65 -11.84 11.12 -7.95
C CYS A 65 -10.71 11.94 -8.61
N THR A 66 -11.03 13.20 -8.86
CA THR A 66 -10.12 14.13 -9.52
C THR A 66 -9.19 14.80 -8.51
N GLY A 67 -7.96 15.11 -8.91
CA GLY A 67 -6.98 15.84 -8.11
C GLY A 67 -5.76 16.26 -8.93
N ILE A 68 -4.77 16.86 -8.27
CA ILE A 68 -3.50 17.27 -8.87
C ILE A 68 -2.43 16.21 -8.56
N ALA A 69 -2.06 15.46 -9.59
CA ALA A 69 -1.06 14.40 -9.57
C ALA A 69 0.34 14.93 -9.87
N TRP A 70 1.32 14.12 -9.49
CA TRP A 70 2.73 14.30 -9.80
C TRP A 70 3.30 12.90 -9.99
N ASP A 71 3.05 12.32 -11.16
CA ASP A 71 3.36 10.92 -11.41
C ASP A 71 4.72 10.77 -12.05
N ILE A 72 5.31 9.58 -11.89
CA ILE A 72 6.61 9.23 -12.48
C ILE A 72 6.65 9.37 -14.00
N GLU A 73 5.50 9.21 -14.67
CA GLU A 73 5.37 9.36 -16.12
C GLU A 73 5.21 10.82 -16.55
N ASP A 74 4.78 11.70 -15.64
CA ASP A 74 4.42 13.09 -15.94
C ASP A 74 5.66 13.97 -15.94
N GLY A 75 6.37 14.01 -17.07
CA GLY A 75 7.54 14.88 -17.25
C GLY A 75 8.85 14.17 -17.55
N LYS A 76 8.81 12.90 -17.99
CA LYS A 76 9.95 12.23 -18.62
C LYS A 76 10.22 12.88 -19.98
N ASP A 77 10.89 14.03 -19.97
CA ASP A 77 11.47 14.59 -21.19
C ASP A 77 12.70 13.76 -21.58
N ASP A 78 12.45 12.67 -22.31
CA ASP A 78 13.49 11.79 -22.86
C ASP A 78 14.49 12.54 -23.77
N SER A 79 14.21 13.80 -24.13
CA SER A 79 15.06 14.63 -25.00
C SER A 79 16.13 15.46 -24.26
N ILE A 80 16.06 15.61 -22.93
CA ILE A 80 17.02 16.40 -22.15
C ILE A 80 17.66 15.55 -21.04
N LYS A 81 18.76 14.86 -21.38
CA LYS A 81 19.50 13.93 -20.49
C LYS A 81 20.23 14.57 -19.28
N THR A 82 20.11 15.88 -19.05
CA THR A 82 20.99 16.61 -18.13
C THR A 82 20.30 17.69 -17.29
N ASN A 83 18.97 17.68 -17.18
CA ASN A 83 18.25 18.56 -16.26
C ASN A 83 17.30 17.70 -15.43
N PRO A 84 17.11 17.95 -14.11
CA PRO A 84 16.12 17.22 -13.33
C PRO A 84 14.79 17.32 -14.08
N ALA A 85 14.20 16.16 -14.37
CA ALA A 85 12.96 16.05 -15.11
C ALA A 85 11.98 17.07 -14.52
N ARG A 86 11.54 18.03 -15.35
CA ARG A 86 10.52 18.99 -14.92
C ARG A 86 9.20 18.24 -14.91
N THR A 87 8.96 17.54 -13.82
CA THR A 87 7.69 16.93 -13.51
C THR A 87 6.65 18.04 -13.36
N THR A 88 5.56 17.96 -14.12
CA THR A 88 4.49 18.97 -14.07
C THR A 88 3.34 18.41 -13.27
N ALA A 89 2.93 19.16 -12.24
CA ALA A 89 1.71 18.86 -11.52
C ALA A 89 0.52 18.95 -12.49
N ILE A 90 -0.16 17.83 -12.74
CA ILE A 90 -1.28 17.76 -13.69
C ILE A 90 -2.55 17.20 -13.07
N LYS A 91 -3.68 17.63 -13.60
CA LYS A 91 -4.99 17.14 -13.18
C LYS A 91 -5.18 15.70 -13.67
N LYS A 92 -5.45 14.77 -12.76
CA LYS A 92 -5.79 13.36 -13.06
C LYS A 92 -7.01 12.90 -12.31
N GLN A 93 -7.58 11.79 -12.77
CA GLN A 93 -8.65 11.05 -12.09
C GLN A 93 -8.12 9.68 -11.73
N LYS A 94 -8.16 9.34 -10.43
CA LYS A 94 -7.63 8.09 -9.90
C LYS A 94 -8.50 7.56 -8.76
N THR A 95 -8.44 6.26 -8.51
CA THR A 95 -9.01 5.62 -7.33
C THR A 95 -8.32 6.11 -6.06
N VAL A 96 -8.94 5.86 -4.89
CA VAL A 96 -8.33 6.19 -3.59
C VAL A 96 -6.97 5.52 -3.43
N GLN A 97 -6.90 4.24 -3.82
CA GLN A 97 -5.67 3.45 -3.71
C GLN A 97 -4.56 4.04 -4.57
N GLU A 98 -4.83 4.35 -5.84
CA GLU A 98 -3.84 4.96 -6.74
C GLU A 98 -3.37 6.32 -6.21
N TRP A 99 -4.27 7.18 -5.72
CA TRP A 99 -3.86 8.47 -5.13
C TRP A 99 -2.91 8.32 -3.94
N ILE A 100 -3.20 7.39 -3.03
CA ILE A 100 -2.37 7.15 -1.85
C ILE A 100 -1.06 6.48 -2.23
N ILE A 101 -1.08 5.51 -3.14
CA ILE A 101 0.12 4.79 -3.60
C ILE A 101 1.07 5.75 -4.33
N ASP A 102 0.58 6.54 -5.28
CA ASP A 102 1.41 7.49 -6.03
C ASP A 102 1.95 8.63 -5.16
N ALA A 103 1.26 8.97 -4.08
CA ALA A 103 1.75 9.93 -3.11
C ALA A 103 2.98 9.43 -2.32
N GLY A 104 3.24 8.12 -2.31
CA GLY A 104 4.50 7.57 -1.83
C GLY A 104 5.70 8.05 -2.67
N TYR A 105 5.50 8.27 -3.97
CA TYR A 105 6.49 8.86 -4.88
C TYR A 105 6.47 10.39 -4.84
N SER A 106 5.28 11.03 -4.87
CA SER A 106 5.22 12.49 -5.00
C SER A 106 5.69 13.26 -3.77
N ALA A 107 5.76 12.63 -2.58
CA ALA A 107 6.32 13.22 -1.37
C ALA A 107 7.84 13.48 -1.48
N ASP A 108 8.53 12.73 -2.33
CA ASP A 108 9.93 12.98 -2.67
C ASP A 108 10.09 14.06 -3.71
N GLU A 109 9.04 14.49 -4.43
CA GLU A 109 9.26 15.30 -5.62
C GLU A 109 8.97 16.80 -5.45
N PRO A 110 9.85 17.70 -5.92
CA PRO A 110 11.14 17.42 -6.56
C PRO A 110 12.19 16.89 -5.56
N GLU A 111 12.89 15.81 -5.96
CA GLU A 111 13.79 14.99 -5.12
C GLU A 111 14.69 15.78 -4.15
N ALA A 112 15.61 16.56 -4.70
CA ALA A 112 16.63 17.24 -3.90
C ALA A 112 16.07 18.22 -2.84
N PRO A 113 15.15 19.15 -3.15
CA PRO A 113 14.60 20.03 -2.12
C PRO A 113 13.65 19.33 -1.14
N MET A 114 12.94 18.27 -1.54
CA MET A 114 12.01 17.57 -0.64
C MET A 114 12.75 16.67 0.35
N GLY A 115 13.75 15.90 -0.09
CA GLY A 115 14.51 15.00 0.79
C GLY A 115 15.15 15.72 1.98
N LEU A 116 15.53 16.99 1.84
CA LEU A 116 16.05 17.80 2.96
C LEU A 116 15.05 18.02 4.12
N ARG A 117 13.76 17.72 3.91
CA ARG A 117 12.66 17.89 4.87
C ARG A 117 12.23 16.59 5.52
N HIS A 118 12.82 15.46 5.13
CA HIS A 118 12.42 14.11 5.57
C HIS A 118 13.10 13.66 6.88
N PHE A 119 13.97 14.52 7.43
CA PHE A 119 14.74 14.24 8.63
C PHE A 119 14.06 14.77 9.90
N TYR A 120 14.11 13.97 10.97
CA TYR A 120 13.65 14.35 12.30
C TYR A 120 14.48 13.63 13.37
N ASP A 121 15.46 14.32 13.95
CA ASP A 121 16.21 13.80 15.10
C ASP A 121 15.39 13.96 16.41
N PRO A 122 15.02 12.86 17.08
CA PRO A 122 14.26 12.92 18.33
C PRO A 122 15.13 13.30 19.55
N GLU A 123 16.45 13.14 19.49
CA GLU A 123 17.39 13.35 20.60
C GLU A 123 18.06 14.74 20.57
N ARG A 124 18.42 15.24 19.38
CA ARG A 124 19.24 16.46 19.21
C ARG A 124 18.45 17.65 18.68
N GLU A 125 19.00 18.85 18.91
CA GLU A 125 18.53 20.11 18.34
C GLU A 125 19.62 20.75 17.47
N PRO A 126 19.27 21.37 16.33
CA PRO A 126 17.92 21.38 15.75
C PRO A 126 17.53 20.00 15.20
N ARG A 127 16.21 19.72 15.15
CA ARG A 127 15.66 18.41 14.73
C ARG A 127 15.71 18.15 13.24
N TYR A 128 15.84 19.20 12.42
CA TYR A 128 15.99 19.07 10.98
C TYR A 128 17.42 18.66 10.61
N LEU A 129 17.63 18.19 9.38
CA LEU A 129 18.93 17.77 8.86
C LEU A 129 20.03 18.81 9.13
N THR A 130 21.02 18.47 9.94
CA THR A 130 22.19 19.32 10.23
C THR A 130 23.45 18.87 9.52
N ASP A 131 23.58 17.57 9.27
CA ASP A 131 24.77 16.97 8.70
C ASP A 131 24.64 16.89 7.17
N GLN A 132 24.72 18.05 6.52
CA GLN A 132 24.78 18.08 5.07
C GLN A 132 26.22 17.77 4.64
N ILE A 133 26.50 16.51 4.30
CA ILE A 133 27.75 16.19 3.61
C ILE A 133 27.77 17.01 2.31
N VAL A 134 28.84 17.78 2.12
CA VAL A 134 28.93 18.82 1.10
C VAL A 134 29.15 18.19 -0.28
N ASP A 135 28.08 17.98 -1.04
CA ASP A 135 28.19 17.71 -2.47
C ASP A 135 27.67 18.87 -3.31
N TRP A 136 28.37 19.11 -4.41
CA TRP A 136 28.38 20.38 -5.14
C TRP A 136 27.03 20.74 -5.79
N ASN A 137 26.09 19.80 -5.90
CA ASN A 137 24.76 20.02 -6.48
C ASN A 137 23.66 20.39 -5.46
N ILE A 138 23.72 19.89 -4.22
CA ILE A 138 22.73 20.21 -3.15
C ILE A 138 22.97 21.62 -2.59
N MET A 139 24.20 22.14 -2.70
CA MET A 139 24.56 23.51 -2.29
C MET A 139 23.73 24.62 -2.95
N SER A 140 23.02 24.34 -4.05
CA SER A 140 22.17 25.34 -4.72
C SER A 140 20.82 25.57 -4.02
N TYR A 141 20.34 24.63 -3.19
CA TYR A 141 18.97 24.69 -2.63
C TYR A 141 18.87 25.30 -1.24
N GLY A 142 19.99 25.42 -0.51
CA GLY A 142 20.00 25.85 0.88
C GLY A 142 19.30 24.85 1.81
N ASN A 143 19.70 24.80 3.08
CA ASN A 143 18.98 24.00 4.05
C ASN A 143 17.64 24.68 4.39
N PRO A 144 16.48 24.02 4.20
CA PRO A 144 15.18 24.62 4.49
C PRO A 144 14.93 24.84 5.99
N GLN A 145 15.77 24.29 6.88
CA GLN A 145 15.61 24.33 8.33
C GLN A 145 14.23 23.81 8.77
N MET A 146 13.78 22.73 8.14
CA MET A 146 12.45 22.15 8.29
C MET A 146 12.60 20.67 8.64
N ASP A 147 11.98 20.26 9.74
CA ASP A 147 11.98 18.87 10.19
C ASP A 147 10.74 18.11 9.67
N ALA A 148 10.84 16.79 9.56
CA ALA A 148 9.80 15.94 8.99
C ALA A 148 8.48 16.00 9.75
N TYR A 149 8.54 16.15 11.08
CA TYR A 149 7.33 16.29 11.88
C TYR A 149 6.56 17.58 11.52
N THR A 150 7.26 18.71 11.45
CA THR A 150 6.65 19.98 11.06
C THR A 150 6.14 19.91 9.62
N TRP A 151 6.94 19.33 8.71
CA TRP A 151 6.60 19.13 7.30
C TRP A 151 5.34 18.30 7.10
N ALA A 152 5.22 17.17 7.81
CA ALA A 152 4.10 16.24 7.71
C ALA A 152 2.78 16.83 8.22
N PHE A 153 2.80 17.64 9.28
CA PHE A 153 1.56 18.05 9.96
C PHE A 153 1.13 19.49 9.70
N SER A 154 2.05 20.43 9.50
CA SER A 154 1.70 21.84 9.66
C SER A 154 2.52 22.86 8.85
N ALA A 155 3.52 22.43 8.10
CA ALA A 155 4.35 23.34 7.33
C ALA A 155 3.50 24.18 6.36
N PRO A 156 3.54 25.51 6.43
CA PRO A 156 2.67 26.38 5.66
C PRO A 156 2.97 26.36 4.16
N ASP A 157 4.19 26.00 3.78
CA ASP A 157 4.66 25.83 2.41
C ASP A 157 4.50 24.40 1.88
N ASN A 158 4.04 23.45 2.70
CA ASN A 158 3.65 22.13 2.24
C ASN A 158 2.14 22.11 1.88
N PRO A 159 1.77 22.10 0.59
CA PRO A 159 0.36 22.05 0.19
C PRO A 159 -0.31 20.69 0.49
N TYR A 160 0.46 19.65 0.79
CA TYR A 160 -0.02 18.27 0.94
C TYR A 160 0.32 17.67 2.31
N ASN A 161 0.45 18.51 3.33
CA ASN A 161 0.53 18.04 4.72
C ASN A 161 -0.82 17.50 5.25
N TYR A 162 -0.80 16.83 6.40
CA TYR A 162 -1.98 16.20 7.00
C TYR A 162 -3.13 17.18 7.29
N GLN A 163 -2.81 18.41 7.74
CA GLN A 163 -3.82 19.43 7.97
C GLN A 163 -4.49 19.88 6.66
N MET A 164 -3.73 19.92 5.57
CA MET A 164 -4.25 20.17 4.23
C MET A 164 -5.10 19.02 3.72
N ALA A 165 -4.75 17.76 3.99
CA ALA A 165 -5.59 16.60 3.67
C ALA A 165 -7.02 16.77 4.22
N LYS A 166 -7.14 17.12 5.51
CA LYS A 166 -8.44 17.35 6.17
C LYS A 166 -9.17 18.57 5.60
N THR A 167 -8.43 19.62 5.28
CA THR A 167 -8.98 20.84 4.68
C THR A 167 -9.55 20.57 3.29
N TYR A 168 -8.81 19.86 2.43
CA TYR A 168 -9.29 19.44 1.12
C TYR A 168 -10.50 18.53 1.24
N TYR A 169 -10.45 17.52 2.10
CA TYR A 169 -11.57 16.60 2.27
C TYR A 169 -12.84 17.34 2.73
N THR A 170 -12.73 18.26 3.69
CA THR A 170 -13.86 19.09 4.14
C THR A 170 -14.43 19.92 2.99
N ARG A 171 -13.58 20.60 2.21
CA ARG A 171 -14.01 21.36 1.03
C ARG A 171 -14.65 20.48 -0.04
N ALA A 172 -14.17 19.25 -0.19
CA ALA A 172 -14.73 18.28 -1.11
C ALA A 172 -16.15 17.88 -0.71
N LEU A 173 -16.39 17.60 0.58
CA LEU A 173 -17.71 17.29 1.12
C LEU A 173 -18.68 18.48 1.00
N GLU A 174 -18.18 19.70 1.22
CA GLU A 174 -18.97 20.94 1.16
C GLU A 174 -19.29 21.39 -0.27
N SER A 175 -18.60 20.84 -1.28
CA SER A 175 -18.88 21.10 -2.69
C SER A 175 -20.17 20.41 -3.14
N SER A 176 -20.96 21.06 -4.01
CA SER A 176 -22.07 20.36 -4.71
C SER A 176 -21.57 19.52 -5.89
N ASP A 177 -20.35 19.75 -6.35
CA ASP A 177 -19.72 18.98 -7.44
C ASP A 177 -19.02 17.74 -6.87
N PRO A 178 -19.51 16.52 -7.13
CA PRO A 178 -18.88 15.28 -6.70
C PRO A 178 -17.52 15.01 -7.39
N ASN A 179 -17.25 15.65 -8.54
CA ASN A 179 -16.02 15.46 -9.31
C ASN A 179 -14.93 16.50 -8.99
N ASN A 180 -15.11 17.28 -7.93
CA ASN A 180 -14.19 18.33 -7.53
C ASN A 180 -12.77 17.79 -7.23
N GLU A 181 -11.75 18.63 -7.43
CA GLU A 181 -10.34 18.26 -7.27
C GLU A 181 -9.90 18.01 -5.82
N ASN A 182 -10.69 18.45 -4.85
CA ASN A 182 -10.27 18.37 -3.45
C ASN A 182 -10.30 16.94 -2.91
N TYR A 183 -11.08 16.02 -3.49
CA TYR A 183 -11.03 14.61 -3.09
C TYR A 183 -9.66 14.01 -3.42
N GLY A 184 -9.18 14.14 -4.66
CA GLY A 184 -7.85 13.62 -5.04
C GLY A 184 -6.72 14.33 -4.30
N ASN A 185 -6.81 15.66 -4.10
CA ASN A 185 -5.82 16.40 -3.30
C ASN A 185 -5.79 15.95 -1.83
N ALA A 186 -6.94 15.56 -1.26
CA ALA A 186 -7.00 15.03 0.10
C ALA A 186 -6.30 13.66 0.20
N TRP A 187 -6.57 12.74 -0.73
CA TRP A 187 -5.94 11.42 -0.74
C TRP A 187 -4.45 11.49 -1.03
N ARG A 188 -4.02 12.38 -1.93
CA ARG A 188 -2.61 12.66 -2.14
C ARG A 188 -1.94 13.15 -0.85
N ALA A 189 -2.49 14.19 -0.21
CA ALA A 189 -1.95 14.72 1.04
C ALA A 189 -1.89 13.67 2.16
N LEU A 190 -2.87 12.77 2.20
CA LEU A 190 -2.85 11.64 3.13
C LEU A 190 -1.68 10.68 2.84
N GLY A 191 -1.48 10.29 1.58
CA GLY A 191 -0.39 9.40 1.20
C GLY A 191 1.00 10.03 1.34
N GLU A 192 1.15 11.34 1.11
CA GLU A 192 2.41 12.05 1.39
C GLU A 192 2.68 12.15 2.90
N THR A 193 1.63 12.22 3.72
CA THR A 193 1.76 12.10 5.18
C THR A 193 2.21 10.69 5.58
N MET A 194 1.65 9.64 4.97
CA MET A 194 2.08 8.24 5.21
C MET A 194 3.56 8.05 4.87
N HIS A 195 4.02 8.62 3.75
CA HIS A 195 5.45 8.64 3.41
C HIS A 195 6.30 9.17 4.58
N MET A 196 5.94 10.32 5.16
CA MET A 196 6.68 10.90 6.29
C MET A 196 6.69 9.99 7.54
N PHE A 197 5.67 9.17 7.75
CA PHE A 197 5.67 8.18 8.83
C PHE A 197 6.61 7.01 8.53
N ALA A 198 6.65 6.53 7.28
CA ALA A 198 7.59 5.51 6.84
C ALA A 198 9.05 5.98 7.01
N ASP A 199 9.36 7.25 6.75
CA ASP A 199 10.68 7.85 6.99
C ASP A 199 11.14 7.75 8.44
N MET A 200 10.21 7.79 9.41
CA MET A 200 10.56 7.63 10.82
C MET A 200 11.00 6.20 11.17
N THR A 201 10.95 5.28 10.20
CA THR A 201 11.54 3.94 10.27
C THR A 201 12.86 3.82 9.53
N VAL A 202 13.37 4.89 8.93
CA VAL A 202 14.69 4.94 8.26
C VAL A 202 15.73 5.46 9.25
N PRO A 203 16.76 4.66 9.62
CA PRO A 203 17.74 5.07 10.62
C PRO A 203 18.47 6.39 10.28
N ALA A 204 18.73 6.66 9.00
CA ALA A 204 19.37 7.90 8.58
C ALA A 204 18.48 9.14 8.83
N HIS A 205 17.18 9.04 8.52
CA HIS A 205 16.22 10.13 8.64
C HIS A 205 16.02 10.58 10.10
N VAL A 206 16.07 9.63 11.03
CA VAL A 206 15.91 9.92 12.46
C VAL A 206 17.20 10.29 13.17
N ARG A 207 18.33 10.33 12.45
CA ARG A 207 19.67 10.64 12.98
C ARG A 207 20.31 11.82 12.25
N ASN A 208 19.52 12.60 11.52
CA ASN A 208 20.00 13.72 10.71
C ASN A 208 21.22 13.36 9.83
N ASP A 209 21.25 12.13 9.32
CA ASP A 209 22.39 11.59 8.60
C ASP A 209 22.24 11.87 7.10
N GLY A 210 22.71 13.05 6.67
CA GLY A 210 22.59 13.49 5.28
C GLY A 210 23.60 12.80 4.38
N HIS A 211 23.26 11.59 3.92
CA HIS A 211 24.09 10.84 2.99
C HIS A 211 23.89 11.35 1.55
N VAL A 212 24.97 11.84 0.96
CA VAL A 212 24.99 12.37 -0.42
C VAL A 212 24.86 11.28 -1.49
N ARG A 213 25.34 10.07 -1.20
CA ARG A 213 25.63 9.04 -2.22
C ARG A 213 24.92 7.73 -1.95
N TYR A 214 23.64 7.82 -1.60
CA TYR A 214 22.71 6.75 -1.21
C TYR A 214 22.96 6.20 0.20
N ASP A 215 21.94 6.18 1.06
CA ASP A 215 21.96 5.33 2.26
C ASP A 215 21.80 3.88 1.84
N LEU A 216 22.61 3.01 2.43
CA LEU A 216 22.55 1.59 2.12
C LEU A 216 21.19 1.02 2.50
N TYR A 217 20.57 1.45 3.60
CA TYR A 217 19.26 0.94 3.98
C TYR A 217 18.22 1.25 2.91
N GLU A 218 18.12 2.51 2.47
CA GLU A 218 17.20 2.90 1.39
C GLU A 218 17.53 2.24 0.06
N ARG A 219 18.81 2.19 -0.32
CA ARG A 219 19.28 1.60 -1.57
C ARG A 219 18.92 0.12 -1.71
N PHE A 220 18.86 -0.60 -0.59
CA PHE A 220 18.52 -2.02 -0.58
C PHE A 220 17.07 -2.28 -0.13
N THR A 221 16.27 -1.23 0.06
CA THR A 221 14.84 -1.35 0.32
C THR A 221 14.08 -1.08 -0.98
N HIS A 222 13.64 -2.15 -1.61
CA HIS A 222 12.82 -2.13 -2.83
C HIS A 222 11.44 -2.72 -2.56
N SER A 223 10.52 -2.56 -3.51
CA SER A 223 9.20 -3.19 -3.49
C SER A 223 9.23 -4.67 -3.10
N ASP A 224 10.12 -5.47 -3.71
CA ASP A 224 10.24 -6.91 -3.39
C ASP A 224 10.63 -7.14 -1.90
N SER A 225 11.49 -6.30 -1.32
CA SER A 225 11.84 -6.39 0.12
C SER A 225 10.69 -5.94 1.03
N VAL A 226 9.85 -5.01 0.56
CA VAL A 226 8.65 -4.59 1.27
C VAL A 226 7.65 -5.74 1.30
N ASP A 227 7.39 -6.36 0.15
CA ASP A 227 6.52 -7.53 0.01
C ASP A 227 6.93 -8.68 0.95
N ASP A 228 8.24 -9.00 0.99
CA ASP A 228 8.82 -10.05 1.86
C ASP A 228 8.63 -9.79 3.36
N ASN A 229 8.41 -8.52 3.74
CA ASN A 229 8.32 -8.08 5.12
C ASN A 229 6.93 -7.60 5.53
N ALA A 230 6.01 -7.37 4.59
CA ALA A 230 4.73 -6.70 4.82
C ALA A 230 3.83 -7.39 5.87
N TYR A 231 3.87 -8.72 5.92
CA TYR A 231 3.03 -9.51 6.82
C TYR A 231 3.73 -9.93 8.12
N ARG A 232 4.95 -9.42 8.37
CA ARG A 232 5.63 -9.64 9.64
C ARG A 232 4.98 -8.84 10.76
N SER A 233 5.30 -9.20 12.00
CA SER A 233 4.82 -8.46 13.16
C SER A 233 5.52 -7.09 13.25
N PRO A 234 4.78 -5.99 13.45
CA PRO A 234 5.39 -4.71 13.78
C PRO A 234 6.00 -4.74 15.18
N VAL A 235 6.69 -3.65 15.51
CA VAL A 235 7.14 -3.36 16.87
C VAL A 235 5.95 -3.27 17.82
N LYS A 236 5.92 -4.13 18.83
CA LYS A 236 4.87 -4.27 19.84
C LYS A 236 4.89 -3.17 20.89
N SER A 237 6.04 -2.52 21.10
CA SER A 237 6.16 -1.43 22.06
C SER A 237 5.51 -0.12 21.59
N LEU A 238 5.08 -0.04 20.32
CA LEU A 238 4.40 1.11 19.75
C LEU A 238 2.87 0.92 19.79
N GLU A 239 2.15 1.99 20.10
CA GLU A 239 0.68 2.01 20.10
C GLU A 239 0.16 2.65 18.79
N TYR A 240 -0.51 1.84 17.97
CA TYR A 240 -0.97 2.26 16.64
C TYR A 240 -2.42 2.79 16.65
N SER A 241 -3.19 2.63 17.73
CA SER A 241 -4.59 3.07 17.78
C SER A 241 -4.73 4.58 18.07
N CYS A 242 -4.96 5.37 17.01
CA CYS A 242 -4.98 6.85 17.10
C CYS A 242 -6.38 7.49 16.94
N THR A 243 -7.40 6.71 16.59
CA THR A 243 -8.67 7.23 16.01
C THR A 243 -9.64 7.81 17.04
N TYR A 244 -9.93 7.08 18.12
CA TYR A 244 -11.00 7.45 19.05
C TYR A 244 -10.52 8.40 20.16
N THR A 245 -11.45 9.22 20.65
CA THR A 245 -11.18 10.35 21.56
C THR A 245 -10.76 9.93 22.97
N ASP A 246 -11.04 8.69 23.35
CA ASP A 246 -10.65 8.06 24.61
C ASP A 246 -9.20 7.54 24.61
N SER A 247 -8.57 7.41 23.43
CA SER A 247 -7.15 7.06 23.32
C SER A 247 -6.27 8.22 23.74
N SER A 248 -5.27 7.98 24.61
CA SER A 248 -4.20 8.94 24.89
C SER A 248 -3.20 9.07 23.74
N GLN A 249 -3.20 8.13 22.81
CA GLN A 249 -2.32 8.11 21.64
C GLN A 249 -2.84 9.04 20.54
N THR A 250 -1.95 9.78 19.89
CA THR A 250 -2.25 10.62 18.71
C THR A 250 -1.27 10.30 17.59
N LEU A 251 -1.59 10.68 16.36
CA LEU A 251 -0.68 10.56 15.23
C LEU A 251 0.66 11.26 15.49
N GLN A 252 0.63 12.46 16.07
CA GLN A 252 1.83 13.21 16.43
C GLN A 252 2.69 12.47 17.47
N LYS A 253 2.05 11.78 18.42
CA LYS A 253 2.76 10.97 19.40
C LYS A 253 3.35 9.72 18.75
N LEU A 254 2.59 9.02 17.91
CA LEU A 254 3.06 7.85 17.17
C LEU A 254 4.29 8.20 16.31
N PHE A 255 4.24 9.31 15.56
CA PHE A 255 5.35 9.80 14.75
C PHE A 255 6.64 9.95 15.57
N ARG A 256 6.56 10.65 16.72
CA ARG A 256 7.72 10.84 17.61
C ARG A 256 8.18 9.55 18.28
N ASP A 257 7.25 8.68 18.67
CA ASP A 257 7.56 7.40 19.29
C ASP A 257 8.28 6.48 18.29
N MET A 258 7.85 6.48 17.02
CA MET A 258 8.52 5.77 15.93
C MET A 258 9.93 6.30 15.71
N ALA A 259 10.06 7.63 15.55
CA ALA A 259 11.36 8.25 15.36
C ALA A 259 12.32 7.91 16.51
N SER A 260 11.84 8.05 17.75
CA SER A 260 12.60 7.70 18.96
C SER A 260 12.95 6.22 19.01
N PHE A 261 12.03 5.34 18.63
CA PHE A 261 12.26 3.90 18.61
C PHE A 261 13.37 3.54 17.60
N THR A 262 13.23 4.01 16.36
CA THR A 262 14.20 3.77 15.28
C THR A 262 15.57 4.34 15.68
N HIS A 263 15.59 5.61 16.10
CA HIS A 263 16.78 6.30 16.57
C HIS A 263 17.50 5.49 17.66
N ASN A 264 16.79 5.03 18.68
CA ASN A 264 17.42 4.40 19.85
C ASN A 264 17.90 2.96 19.61
N ASN A 265 17.45 2.30 18.54
CA ASN A 265 17.67 0.88 18.34
C ASN A 265 18.52 0.54 17.11
N PHE A 266 18.65 1.45 16.14
CA PHE A 266 19.32 1.19 14.88
C PHE A 266 20.41 2.21 14.60
N PHE A 267 21.40 1.80 13.80
CA PHE A 267 22.41 2.68 13.23
C PHE A 267 22.09 2.86 11.75
N SER A 268 22.37 4.03 11.20
CA SER A 268 22.68 4.20 9.79
C SER A 268 24.17 3.87 9.53
N GLU A 269 24.60 3.76 8.27
CA GLU A 269 26.01 3.44 7.98
C GLU A 269 26.96 4.48 8.59
N ASP A 270 26.65 5.77 8.42
CA ASP A 270 27.54 6.85 8.83
C ASP A 270 27.51 7.11 10.34
N THR A 271 26.46 6.65 11.05
CA THR A 271 26.38 6.73 12.51
C THR A 271 26.98 5.53 13.24
N LEU A 272 27.60 4.59 12.52
CA LEU A 272 28.36 3.51 13.15
C LEU A 272 29.57 4.04 13.94
N PRO A 273 29.83 3.53 15.16
CA PRO A 273 30.94 3.99 15.98
C PRO A 273 32.31 3.60 15.40
N LEU A 274 33.29 4.49 15.54
CA LEU A 274 34.69 4.20 15.21
C LEU A 274 35.43 3.61 16.43
N TYR A 275 36.23 2.56 16.19
CA TYR A 275 36.97 1.89 17.26
C TYR A 275 37.91 2.83 18.02
N GLY A 276 37.73 2.89 19.34
CA GLY A 276 38.54 3.71 20.23
C GLY A 276 38.32 5.22 20.11
N LYS A 277 37.27 5.65 19.39
CA LYS A 277 36.90 7.06 19.24
C LYS A 277 35.55 7.37 19.90
N THR A 278 35.32 8.66 20.14
CA THR A 278 34.02 9.22 20.57
C THR A 278 33.22 9.76 19.39
N THR A 279 33.59 9.39 18.16
CA THR A 279 32.95 9.84 16.92
C THR A 279 32.44 8.68 16.08
N THR A 280 31.51 8.99 15.20
CA THR A 280 30.90 8.14 14.18
C THR A 280 31.73 8.12 12.88
N THR A 281 31.27 7.40 11.86
CA THR A 281 31.98 7.23 10.58
C THR A 281 32.02 8.52 9.76
N ASN A 282 31.02 9.39 9.90
CA ASN A 282 31.00 10.78 9.38
C ASN A 282 31.70 11.80 10.31
N ASP A 283 32.52 11.35 11.27
CA ASP A 283 33.26 12.18 12.24
C ASP A 283 32.40 13.04 13.19
N ASN A 284 31.08 12.82 13.24
CA ASN A 284 30.17 13.44 14.21
C ASN A 284 30.25 12.79 15.60
N GLU A 285 29.71 13.47 16.62
CA GLU A 285 29.65 12.92 17.98
C GLU A 285 28.73 11.68 18.04
N LEU A 286 29.15 10.66 18.78
CA LEU A 286 28.33 9.46 19.02
C LEU A 286 26.97 9.81 19.65
N TYR A 287 25.93 9.16 19.15
CA TYR A 287 24.64 9.13 19.82
C TYR A 287 24.69 8.34 21.13
N ALA A 288 23.85 8.71 22.10
CA ALA A 288 23.78 8.01 23.38
C ALA A 288 23.23 6.57 23.24
N SER A 289 22.43 6.31 22.21
CA SER A 289 21.89 4.99 21.87
C SER A 289 21.69 4.86 20.36
N PRO A 290 21.77 3.64 19.77
CA PRO A 290 22.32 2.44 20.38
C PRO A 290 23.84 2.55 20.54
N VAL A 291 24.39 1.80 21.49
CA VAL A 291 25.83 1.74 21.75
C VAL A 291 26.36 0.37 21.33
N LEU A 292 27.46 0.37 20.58
CA LEU A 292 28.17 -0.85 20.18
C LEU A 292 29.52 -0.93 20.90
N LYS A 293 29.79 -2.05 21.59
CA LYS A 293 31.12 -2.35 22.11
C LYS A 293 31.90 -3.12 21.05
N ILE A 294 32.82 -2.43 20.37
CA ILE A 294 33.61 -2.99 19.28
C ILE A 294 34.72 -3.87 19.84
N ASP A 295 34.72 -5.14 19.45
CA ASP A 295 35.82 -6.08 19.72
C ASP A 295 36.65 -6.27 18.44
N PRO A 296 37.92 -5.86 18.42
CA PRO A 296 38.81 -6.04 17.27
C PRO A 296 38.97 -7.50 16.83
N GLY A 297 38.86 -8.46 17.76
CA GLY A 297 38.95 -9.88 17.46
C GLY A 297 37.65 -10.50 16.92
N TYR A 298 36.54 -9.76 16.95
CA TYR A 298 35.23 -10.29 16.59
C TYR A 298 34.91 -10.14 15.10
N THR A 299 34.82 -11.27 14.39
CA THR A 299 34.58 -11.30 12.93
C THR A 299 33.12 -11.60 12.54
N GLY A 300 32.20 -11.67 13.51
CA GLY A 300 30.79 -12.01 13.30
C GLY A 300 29.89 -10.79 13.08
N TYR A 301 28.61 -10.96 13.42
CA TYR A 301 27.60 -9.90 13.40
C TYR A 301 27.35 -9.37 14.80
N TYR A 302 27.46 -8.06 14.96
CA TYR A 302 26.99 -7.41 16.17
C TYR A 302 25.47 -7.46 16.19
N LYS A 303 24.89 -7.84 17.33
CA LYS A 303 23.45 -8.07 17.47
C LYS A 303 22.89 -7.30 18.66
N ARG A 304 21.60 -6.99 18.59
CA ARG A 304 20.83 -6.41 19.67
C ARG A 304 19.46 -7.07 19.73
N THR A 305 18.91 -7.25 20.92
CA THR A 305 17.49 -7.59 21.05
C THR A 305 16.67 -6.30 20.94
N VAL A 306 15.90 -6.19 19.86
CA VAL A 306 14.99 -5.08 19.58
C VAL A 306 13.57 -5.60 19.71
N ASP A 307 12.84 -5.12 20.70
CA ASP A 307 11.45 -5.53 20.98
C ASP A 307 11.24 -7.07 21.03
N GLY A 308 12.18 -7.75 21.69
CA GLY A 308 12.16 -9.21 21.84
C GLY A 308 12.65 -10.01 20.63
N LYS A 309 13.07 -9.35 19.54
CA LYS A 309 13.67 -9.99 18.36
C LYS A 309 15.18 -9.76 18.33
N GLU A 310 15.97 -10.80 18.05
CA GLU A 310 17.40 -10.63 17.78
C GLU A 310 17.58 -9.99 16.39
N THR A 311 18.26 -8.85 16.36
CA THR A 311 18.45 -8.03 15.16
C THR A 311 19.93 -7.74 14.95
N LEU A 312 20.40 -7.87 13.71
CA LEU A 312 21.78 -7.59 13.32
C LEU A 312 21.98 -6.07 13.16
N MET A 313 23.05 -5.55 13.75
CA MET A 313 23.32 -4.11 13.84
C MET A 313 24.47 -3.67 12.93
N ALA A 314 25.53 -4.47 12.86
CA ALA A 314 26.73 -4.15 12.12
C ALA A 314 27.60 -5.40 11.93
N THR A 315 28.59 -5.30 11.05
CA THR A 315 29.68 -6.27 10.97
C THR A 315 30.99 -5.57 10.62
N GLN A 316 32.14 -6.23 10.80
CA GLN A 316 33.41 -5.68 10.30
C GLN A 316 33.42 -5.71 8.76
N LYS A 317 33.82 -4.60 8.11
CA LYS A 317 34.04 -4.56 6.66
C LYS A 317 35.08 -5.60 6.25
N ILE A 318 34.97 -6.15 5.03
CA ILE A 318 35.88 -7.18 4.50
C ILE A 318 37.35 -6.74 4.60
N SER A 319 37.63 -5.47 4.31
CA SER A 319 38.98 -4.91 4.42
C SER A 319 39.55 -4.99 5.84
N SER A 320 38.72 -4.79 6.87
CA SER A 320 39.09 -5.00 8.27
C SER A 320 39.34 -6.48 8.59
N ARG A 321 38.46 -7.37 8.10
CA ARG A 321 38.59 -8.84 8.30
C ARG A 321 39.85 -9.41 7.63
N LEU A 322 40.28 -8.83 6.52
CA LEU A 322 41.51 -9.18 5.81
C LEU A 322 42.77 -8.52 6.40
N GLY A 323 42.64 -7.76 7.49
CA GLY A 323 43.77 -7.11 8.16
C GLY A 323 44.38 -5.94 7.39
N LEU A 324 43.66 -5.35 6.42
CA LEU A 324 44.14 -4.19 5.65
C LEU A 324 44.16 -2.90 6.50
N TRP A 325 43.43 -2.88 7.61
CA TRP A 325 43.37 -1.77 8.55
C TRP A 325 43.85 -2.19 9.94
N LYS A 326 44.62 -1.32 10.60
CA LYS A 326 45.05 -1.54 12.00
C LYS A 326 43.91 -1.41 13.01
N THR A 327 42.83 -0.73 12.62
CA THR A 327 41.64 -0.51 13.42
C THR A 327 40.43 -1.13 12.72
N PRO A 328 39.58 -1.88 13.43
CA PRO A 328 38.40 -2.47 12.83
C PRO A 328 37.42 -1.38 12.38
N VAL A 329 37.09 -1.39 11.10
CA VAL A 329 36.05 -0.56 10.49
C VAL A 329 34.78 -1.39 10.36
N LEU A 330 33.67 -0.87 10.89
CA LEU A 330 32.35 -1.47 10.79
C LEU A 330 31.65 -1.07 9.49
N GLY A 331 30.66 -1.86 9.10
CA GLY A 331 29.75 -1.57 8.02
C GLY A 331 28.48 -2.39 8.14
N MET A 332 27.58 -2.20 7.19
CA MET A 332 26.31 -2.89 7.08
C MET A 332 26.34 -3.68 5.76
N ASP A 333 26.29 -5.01 5.86
CA ASP A 333 26.08 -5.86 4.69
C ASP A 333 24.59 -6.19 4.55
N TRP A 334 24.21 -6.88 3.47
CA TRP A 334 22.82 -7.20 3.21
C TRP A 334 22.13 -7.94 4.37
N LYS A 335 22.84 -8.78 5.14
CA LYS A 335 22.24 -9.50 6.27
C LYS A 335 21.89 -8.55 7.41
N VAL A 336 22.73 -7.55 7.63
CA VAL A 336 22.42 -6.46 8.57
C VAL A 336 21.17 -5.72 8.10
N LEU A 337 21.14 -5.29 6.84
CA LEU A 337 20.04 -4.51 6.28
C LEU A 337 18.71 -5.29 6.29
N ASP A 338 18.69 -6.52 5.77
CA ASP A 338 17.52 -7.42 5.83
C ASP A 338 17.04 -7.61 7.27
N SER A 339 17.96 -7.86 8.21
CA SER A 339 17.57 -8.01 9.60
C SER A 339 16.87 -6.77 10.17
N GLN A 340 17.25 -5.57 9.74
CA GLN A 340 16.60 -4.31 10.16
C GLN A 340 15.26 -4.11 9.45
N GLN A 341 15.20 -4.36 8.13
CA GLN A 341 13.98 -4.28 7.32
C GLN A 341 12.86 -5.16 7.88
N GLN A 342 13.18 -6.36 8.36
CA GLN A 342 12.21 -7.26 9.00
C GLN A 342 11.61 -6.73 10.31
N VAL A 343 12.06 -5.58 10.82
CA VAL A 343 11.47 -4.87 11.98
C VAL A 343 10.84 -3.56 11.53
N LEU A 344 11.52 -2.81 10.68
CA LEU A 344 11.18 -1.43 10.33
C LEU A 344 10.07 -1.36 9.28
N ILE A 345 10.11 -2.17 8.22
CA ILE A 345 9.07 -2.21 7.18
C ILE A 345 7.67 -2.54 7.72
N PRO A 346 7.45 -3.66 8.46
CA PRO A 346 6.12 -3.94 9.00
C PRO A 346 5.67 -2.86 10.01
N THR A 347 6.61 -2.14 10.63
CA THR A 347 6.31 -1.02 11.53
C THR A 347 5.82 0.20 10.75
N ALA A 348 6.44 0.54 9.62
CA ALA A 348 5.99 1.59 8.70
C ALA A 348 4.57 1.30 8.21
N ILE A 349 4.34 0.10 7.66
CA ILE A 349 3.03 -0.32 7.13
C ILE A 349 1.91 -0.19 8.18
N ARG A 350 2.23 -0.51 9.44
CA ARG A 350 1.26 -0.45 10.54
C ARG A 350 0.99 0.97 11.02
N ALA A 351 1.98 1.83 10.95
CA ALA A 351 1.82 3.24 11.26
C ALA A 351 1.01 3.96 10.18
N ASP A 352 1.29 3.69 8.92
CA ASP A 352 0.59 4.28 7.78
C ASP A 352 -0.87 3.84 7.72
N ALA A 353 -1.15 2.57 8.04
CA ALA A 353 -2.52 2.11 8.23
C ALA A 353 -3.23 2.83 9.40
N ALA A 354 -2.51 3.24 10.44
CA ALA A 354 -3.06 4.05 11.52
C ALA A 354 -3.33 5.50 11.11
N VAL A 355 -2.51 6.07 10.22
CA VAL A 355 -2.75 7.38 9.60
C VAL A 355 -4.05 7.34 8.80
N LEU A 356 -4.23 6.33 7.94
CA LEU A 356 -5.46 6.13 7.18
C LEU A 356 -6.68 5.90 8.09
N ASP A 357 -6.53 5.08 9.13
CA ASP A 357 -7.58 4.81 10.11
C ASP A 357 -8.06 6.07 10.84
N ALA A 358 -7.12 6.89 11.31
CA ALA A 358 -7.42 8.14 12.00
C ALA A 358 -8.02 9.20 11.06
N PHE A 359 -7.58 9.23 9.79
CA PHE A 359 -8.05 10.19 8.80
C PHE A 359 -9.49 9.96 8.37
N LEU A 360 -9.98 8.72 8.29
CA LEU A 360 -11.32 8.48 7.74
C LEU A 360 -12.44 8.88 8.71
N PRO A 361 -13.36 9.78 8.33
CA PRO A 361 -14.52 10.07 9.16
C PRO A 361 -15.43 8.84 9.29
N ARG A 362 -16.02 8.69 10.48
CA ARG A 362 -16.91 7.57 10.79
C ARG A 362 -18.36 7.97 10.60
N TYR A 363 -19.12 7.11 9.93
CA TYR A 363 -20.53 7.36 9.66
C TYR A 363 -21.39 6.12 9.81
N THR A 364 -22.70 6.34 9.98
CA THR A 364 -23.74 5.33 9.79
C THR A 364 -24.75 5.84 8.77
N VAL A 365 -25.09 5.01 7.77
CA VAL A 365 -26.06 5.35 6.73
C VAL A 365 -27.32 4.52 6.93
N THR A 366 -28.48 5.19 6.97
CA THR A 366 -29.76 4.57 7.34
C THR A 366 -30.86 4.97 6.35
N ILE A 367 -31.68 4.00 5.96
CA ILE A 367 -32.98 4.25 5.31
C ILE A 367 -34.02 4.30 6.43
N ASP A 368 -34.67 5.44 6.59
CA ASP A 368 -35.68 5.68 7.62
C ASP A 368 -37.04 5.13 7.21
N SER A 369 -37.44 5.38 5.96
CA SER A 369 -38.71 4.92 5.43
C SER A 369 -38.70 4.82 3.90
N VAL A 370 -39.57 3.95 3.38
CA VAL A 370 -39.89 3.86 1.94
C VAL A 370 -41.40 3.77 1.82
N THR A 371 -42.04 4.78 1.24
CA THR A 371 -43.50 4.92 1.21
C THR A 371 -44.01 5.06 -0.21
N TYR A 372 -45.14 4.41 -0.52
CA TYR A 372 -45.73 4.47 -1.86
C TYR A 372 -46.27 5.88 -2.13
N THR A 373 -45.92 6.46 -3.27
CA THR A 373 -46.46 7.76 -3.69
C THR A 373 -47.83 7.60 -4.34
N SER A 374 -48.53 8.70 -4.62
CA SER A 374 -49.77 8.65 -5.41
C SER A 374 -49.54 8.20 -6.87
N GLN A 375 -48.29 8.14 -7.35
CA GLN A 375 -47.94 7.75 -8.70
C GLN A 375 -47.56 6.26 -8.78
N PRO A 376 -48.19 5.47 -9.68
CA PRO A 376 -47.80 4.09 -9.90
C PRO A 376 -46.31 3.95 -10.25
N GLY A 377 -45.62 3.04 -9.56
CA GLY A 377 -44.20 2.77 -9.80
C GLY A 377 -43.23 3.79 -9.18
N SER A 378 -43.70 4.64 -8.26
CA SER A 378 -42.88 5.62 -7.55
C SER A 378 -43.05 5.52 -6.04
N TYR A 379 -41.94 5.57 -5.29
CA TYR A 379 -41.89 5.53 -3.83
C TYR A 379 -41.05 6.69 -3.30
N THR A 380 -41.49 7.35 -2.22
CA THR A 380 -40.67 8.32 -1.49
C THR A 380 -39.78 7.56 -0.52
N LEU A 381 -38.46 7.73 -0.67
CA LEU A 381 -37.44 7.25 0.26
C LEU A 381 -36.98 8.41 1.15
N GLU A 382 -36.95 8.16 2.46
CA GLU A 382 -36.28 9.01 3.44
C GLU A 382 -35.08 8.28 4.01
N GLY A 383 -33.94 8.96 4.13
CA GLY A 383 -32.73 8.40 4.71
C GLY A 383 -31.77 9.47 5.18
N HIS A 384 -30.74 9.06 5.92
CA HIS A 384 -29.74 9.95 6.47
C HIS A 384 -28.37 9.28 6.64
N ILE A 385 -27.34 10.13 6.81
CA ILE A 385 -26.00 9.75 7.24
C ILE A 385 -25.65 10.51 8.52
N ASP A 386 -25.34 9.76 9.57
CA ASP A 386 -24.93 10.30 10.87
C ASP A 386 -23.43 10.17 11.06
N HIS A 387 -22.79 11.25 11.48
CA HIS A 387 -21.37 11.30 11.79
C HIS A 387 -21.10 10.87 13.24
N ILE A 388 -20.06 10.08 13.42
CA ILE A 388 -19.54 9.69 14.73
C ILE A 388 -18.24 10.44 15.00
N ALA A 389 -18.22 11.20 16.10
CA ALA A 389 -17.05 11.98 16.47
C ALA A 389 -15.82 11.09 16.70
N THR A 390 -14.72 11.48 16.08
CA THR A 390 -13.39 10.92 16.28
C THR A 390 -12.43 12.03 16.73
N LYS A 391 -11.17 11.69 17.01
CA LYS A 391 -10.15 12.69 17.34
C LYS A 391 -9.91 13.66 16.19
N GLU A 392 -9.86 13.14 14.98
CA GLU A 392 -9.59 13.93 13.78
C GLU A 392 -10.83 14.63 13.24
N TRP A 393 -12.02 14.06 13.48
CA TRP A 393 -13.31 14.64 13.13
C TRP A 393 -14.18 14.80 14.38
N PRO A 394 -13.94 15.82 15.20
CA PRO A 394 -14.73 16.04 16.43
C PRO A 394 -16.15 16.53 16.14
N THR A 395 -16.39 17.11 14.96
CA THR A 395 -17.66 17.69 14.54
C THR A 395 -18.07 17.14 13.18
N SER A 396 -19.37 16.95 12.97
CA SER A 396 -19.90 16.51 11.67
C SER A 396 -19.59 17.53 10.59
N PRO A 397 -18.88 17.17 9.51
CA PRO A 397 -18.80 18.03 8.34
C PRO A 397 -20.16 18.14 7.66
N VAL A 398 -20.35 19.22 6.90
CA VAL A 398 -21.48 19.36 5.97
C VAL A 398 -21.20 18.49 4.76
N ILE A 399 -22.22 17.79 4.25
CA ILE A 399 -22.10 16.93 3.06
C ILE A 399 -23.07 17.46 2.01
N ARG A 400 -22.60 17.72 0.79
CA ARG A 400 -23.42 18.26 -0.31
C ARG A 400 -23.35 17.45 -1.59
N ASN A 401 -22.69 16.30 -1.59
CA ASN A 401 -22.56 15.43 -2.76
C ASN A 401 -22.47 13.95 -2.37
N GLY A 402 -22.32 13.10 -3.39
CA GLY A 402 -21.94 11.69 -3.23
C GLY A 402 -23.08 10.77 -2.82
N VAL A 403 -24.34 11.22 -2.81
CA VAL A 403 -25.46 10.38 -2.37
C VAL A 403 -25.99 9.55 -3.53
N HIS A 404 -26.13 8.25 -3.30
CA HIS A 404 -26.68 7.31 -4.28
C HIS A 404 -27.77 6.43 -3.68
N ILE A 405 -28.78 6.11 -4.48
CA ILE A 405 -29.80 5.12 -4.16
C ILE A 405 -29.76 4.03 -5.22
N VAL A 406 -29.76 2.78 -4.80
CA VAL A 406 -29.77 1.63 -5.70
C VAL A 406 -31.07 0.86 -5.53
N VAL A 407 -31.80 0.65 -6.62
CA VAL A 407 -33.04 -0.15 -6.67
C VAL A 407 -32.84 -1.31 -7.65
N ASN A 408 -32.83 -2.55 -7.16
CA ASN A 408 -32.54 -3.76 -7.95
C ASN A 408 -31.37 -3.53 -8.94
N ASP A 409 -30.22 -3.12 -8.41
CA ASP A 409 -28.97 -2.87 -9.14
C ASP A 409 -28.93 -1.63 -10.03
N LYS A 410 -30.03 -0.89 -10.16
CA LYS A 410 -30.03 0.41 -10.84
C LYS A 410 -29.68 1.54 -9.89
N ASP A 411 -28.60 2.24 -10.22
CA ASP A 411 -28.04 3.33 -9.43
C ASP A 411 -28.62 4.70 -9.83
N TYR A 412 -28.97 5.50 -8.82
CA TYR A 412 -29.50 6.85 -8.95
C TYR A 412 -28.67 7.79 -8.07
N GLU A 413 -27.84 8.62 -8.71
CA GLU A 413 -27.14 9.72 -8.04
C GLU A 413 -28.12 10.84 -7.68
N ILE A 414 -28.04 11.31 -6.43
CA ILE A 414 -28.90 12.37 -5.90
C ILE A 414 -28.07 13.65 -5.76
N THR A 415 -28.43 14.66 -6.55
CA THR A 415 -27.80 15.97 -6.51
C THR A 415 -28.48 16.92 -5.53
N PRO A 416 -27.74 17.80 -4.82
CA PRO A 416 -28.35 18.81 -3.96
C PRO A 416 -29.21 19.77 -4.79
N ASN A 417 -30.19 20.39 -4.14
CA ASN A 417 -30.94 21.48 -4.78
C ASN A 417 -30.03 22.71 -5.04
N SER A 418 -30.52 23.66 -5.85
CA SER A 418 -29.76 24.86 -6.25
C SER A 418 -29.34 25.77 -5.10
N ALA A 419 -29.87 25.59 -3.88
CA ALA A 419 -29.49 26.34 -2.69
C ALA A 419 -28.30 25.71 -1.95
N GLY A 420 -27.74 24.60 -2.45
CA GLY A 420 -26.73 23.83 -1.74
C GLY A 420 -27.36 23.20 -0.51
N GLN A 421 -28.21 22.19 -0.72
CA GLN A 421 -28.79 21.43 0.39
C GLN A 421 -27.69 20.66 1.15
N ASP A 422 -27.83 20.55 2.48
CA ASP A 422 -27.07 19.57 3.25
C ASP A 422 -27.70 18.20 3.02
N MET A 423 -26.94 17.31 2.40
CA MET A 423 -27.33 15.98 1.98
C MET A 423 -27.20 14.94 3.09
N ARG A 424 -26.90 15.34 4.33
CA ARG A 424 -26.94 14.41 5.47
C ARG A 424 -28.31 13.81 5.74
N LYS A 425 -29.38 14.47 5.30
CA LYS A 425 -30.74 13.93 5.27
C LYS A 425 -31.34 14.15 3.89
N ILE A 426 -31.94 13.10 3.35
CA ILE A 426 -32.57 13.11 2.03
C ILE A 426 -34.03 12.65 2.11
N THR A 427 -34.83 13.22 1.23
CA THR A 427 -36.19 12.78 0.90
C THR A 427 -36.30 12.85 -0.61
N VAL A 428 -36.50 11.71 -1.27
CA VAL A 428 -36.51 11.65 -2.73
C VAL A 428 -37.47 10.59 -3.24
N ASP A 429 -38.16 10.89 -4.34
CA ASP A 429 -39.00 9.94 -5.05
C ASP A 429 -38.14 9.10 -5.99
N ILE A 430 -38.22 7.78 -5.85
CA ILE A 430 -37.48 6.80 -6.63
C ILE A 430 -38.43 5.92 -7.46
N PRO A 431 -38.06 5.60 -8.71
CA PRO A 431 -38.80 4.64 -9.51
C PRO A 431 -38.54 3.22 -8.97
N ALA A 432 -39.59 2.59 -8.44
CA ALA A 432 -39.51 1.26 -7.85
C ALA A 432 -40.87 0.55 -7.85
N ASN A 433 -40.85 -0.77 -7.70
CA ASN A 433 -42.01 -1.63 -7.58
C ASN A 433 -42.08 -2.31 -6.21
N GLY A 434 -43.26 -2.84 -5.89
CA GLY A 434 -43.42 -3.68 -4.71
C GLY A 434 -42.52 -4.91 -4.79
N ASN A 435 -41.84 -5.23 -3.68
CA ASN A 435 -40.83 -6.27 -3.51
C ASN A 435 -39.41 -5.96 -4.03
N ASP A 436 -39.19 -4.79 -4.62
CA ASP A 436 -37.84 -4.38 -4.99
C ASP A 436 -36.94 -4.24 -3.75
N ILE A 437 -35.64 -4.46 -3.94
CA ILE A 437 -34.63 -4.27 -2.91
C ILE A 437 -33.99 -2.90 -3.15
N VAL A 438 -33.99 -2.08 -2.11
CA VAL A 438 -33.37 -0.76 -2.12
C VAL A 438 -32.28 -0.67 -1.06
N TYR A 439 -31.18 -0.01 -1.38
CA TYR A 439 -30.22 0.48 -0.41
C TYR A 439 -29.71 1.85 -0.84
N MET A 440 -29.10 2.58 0.09
CA MET A 440 -28.45 3.84 -0.20
C MET A 440 -26.97 3.76 0.16
N TYR A 441 -26.16 4.61 -0.45
CA TYR A 441 -24.77 4.79 -0.05
C TYR A 441 -24.30 6.22 -0.29
N TYR A 442 -23.24 6.59 0.39
CA TYR A 442 -22.48 7.80 0.11
C TYR A 442 -21.14 7.41 -0.50
N ASP A 443 -20.75 7.99 -1.63
CA ASP A 443 -19.43 7.90 -2.23
C ASP A 443 -18.73 9.25 -2.07
N LEU A 444 -17.86 9.34 -1.06
CA LEU A 444 -17.20 10.56 -0.63
C LEU A 444 -15.79 10.61 -1.23
N GLY A 445 -15.73 10.61 -2.56
CA GLY A 445 -14.47 10.59 -3.32
C GLY A 445 -13.76 9.24 -3.29
N GLY A 446 -14.52 8.16 -3.46
CA GLY A 446 -14.02 6.78 -3.46
C GLY A 446 -14.13 6.07 -2.10
N TYR A 447 -14.32 6.83 -1.01
CA TYR A 447 -14.73 6.28 0.28
C TYR A 447 -16.25 6.07 0.31
N LYS A 448 -16.67 4.83 0.09
CA LYS A 448 -18.08 4.45 -0.05
C LYS A 448 -18.62 3.87 1.25
N ILE A 449 -19.78 4.35 1.70
CA ILE A 449 -20.42 3.95 2.96
C ILE A 449 -21.86 3.55 2.67
N LYS A 450 -22.20 2.29 2.95
CA LYS A 450 -23.48 1.69 2.53
C LYS A 450 -24.45 1.48 3.69
N SER A 451 -25.74 1.68 3.43
CA SER A 451 -26.82 1.30 4.34
C SER A 451 -27.10 -0.21 4.33
N GLY A 452 -27.91 -0.67 5.28
CA GLY A 452 -28.62 -1.94 5.10
C GLY A 452 -29.58 -1.89 3.90
N SER A 453 -29.88 -3.06 3.33
CA SER A 453 -30.89 -3.18 2.27
C SER A 453 -32.30 -3.33 2.86
N VAL A 454 -33.28 -2.67 2.23
CA VAL A 454 -34.70 -2.70 2.59
C VAL A 454 -35.47 -3.32 1.43
N LYS A 455 -36.40 -4.22 1.72
CA LYS A 455 -37.35 -4.74 0.73
C LYS A 455 -38.60 -3.87 0.75
N ILE A 456 -38.94 -3.28 -0.40
CA ILE A 456 -40.10 -2.40 -0.54
C ILE A 456 -41.39 -3.20 -0.36
N LYS A 457 -42.25 -2.75 0.55
CA LYS A 457 -43.59 -3.35 0.71
C LYS A 457 -44.43 -3.01 -0.51
N ALA A 458 -45.05 -4.02 -1.13
CA ALA A 458 -46.01 -3.77 -2.20
C ALA A 458 -47.15 -2.88 -1.70
N ALA A 459 -47.57 -1.92 -2.54
CA ALA A 459 -48.76 -1.12 -2.28
C ALA A 459 -49.94 -2.06 -2.00
N ASP A 460 -50.65 -1.82 -0.89
CA ASP A 460 -51.84 -2.61 -0.57
C ASP A 460 -52.82 -2.47 -1.76
N PRO A 461 -53.37 -3.57 -2.29
CA PRO A 461 -54.20 -3.53 -3.48
C PRO A 461 -55.36 -2.57 -3.23
N THR A 462 -55.49 -1.54 -4.09
CA THR A 462 -56.66 -0.67 -4.06
C THR A 462 -57.90 -1.57 -4.14
N PRO A 463 -58.85 -1.49 -3.20
CA PRO A 463 -59.99 -2.40 -3.15
C PRO A 463 -60.72 -2.36 -4.50
N THR A 464 -60.54 -3.42 -5.27
CA THR A 464 -61.20 -3.56 -6.57
C THR A 464 -62.66 -3.88 -6.28
N PRO A 465 -63.64 -3.13 -6.83
CA PRO A 465 -65.05 -3.47 -6.68
C PRO A 465 -65.28 -4.88 -7.22
N THR A 466 -65.73 -5.78 -6.35
CA THR A 466 -65.89 -7.22 -6.56
C THR A 466 -66.65 -7.53 -7.86
N PRO A 467 -65.99 -8.08 -8.90
CA PRO A 467 -66.68 -8.66 -10.05
C PRO A 467 -67.25 -10.03 -9.69
N LYS A 468 -68.47 -10.29 -10.18
CA LYS A 468 -69.26 -11.51 -9.97
C LYS A 468 -68.50 -12.78 -10.38
N PRO A 469 -68.64 -13.92 -9.66
CA PRO A 469 -67.77 -15.08 -9.81
C PRO A 469 -67.92 -15.72 -11.20
N THR A 470 -66.80 -15.98 -11.87
CA THR A 470 -66.75 -16.84 -13.06
C THR A 470 -65.82 -18.02 -12.81
N LEU A 471 -66.22 -19.18 -13.31
CA LEU A 471 -65.73 -20.50 -12.95
C LEU A 471 -64.28 -20.76 -13.38
N LYS A 472 -63.57 -21.41 -12.47
CA LYS A 472 -62.16 -21.82 -12.48
C LYS A 472 -61.90 -23.04 -13.38
N PRO A 473 -60.89 -23.03 -14.27
CA PRO A 473 -60.33 -24.25 -14.85
C PRO A 473 -59.14 -24.78 -14.04
N THR A 474 -59.01 -26.09 -14.06
CA THR A 474 -58.10 -26.97 -13.32
C THR A 474 -56.64 -26.92 -13.80
N PRO A 475 -55.63 -26.88 -12.90
CA PRO A 475 -54.22 -26.99 -13.29
C PRO A 475 -53.76 -28.45 -13.43
N THR A 476 -52.91 -28.66 -14.44
CA THR A 476 -52.20 -29.92 -14.76
C THR A 476 -50.88 -29.98 -13.96
N PRO A 477 -50.41 -31.14 -13.48
CA PRO A 477 -49.27 -31.23 -12.57
C PRO A 477 -47.92 -31.25 -13.32
N THR A 478 -47.02 -30.33 -12.96
CA THR A 478 -45.63 -30.30 -13.45
C THR A 478 -44.69 -30.95 -12.44
N LYS A 479 -43.79 -31.82 -12.94
CA LYS A 479 -42.82 -32.59 -12.15
C LYS A 479 -41.69 -31.72 -11.60
N LYS A 480 -41.28 -32.08 -10.38
CA LYS A 480 -40.17 -31.55 -9.57
C LYS A 480 -38.80 -31.99 -10.14
N PRO A 481 -37.82 -31.09 -10.36
CA PRO A 481 -36.44 -31.47 -10.64
C PRO A 481 -35.71 -31.92 -9.37
N THR A 482 -34.92 -32.99 -9.52
CA THR A 482 -34.05 -33.59 -8.51
C THR A 482 -32.69 -32.90 -8.51
N SER A 483 -32.15 -32.56 -7.34
CA SER A 483 -30.81 -32.01 -7.16
C SER A 483 -29.71 -33.09 -7.33
N PRO A 484 -28.54 -32.77 -7.94
CA PRO A 484 -27.38 -33.67 -7.95
C PRO A 484 -26.64 -33.64 -6.60
N PRO A 485 -25.89 -34.71 -6.26
CA PRO A 485 -25.12 -34.77 -5.01
C PRO A 485 -23.91 -33.84 -5.07
N SER A 486 -23.77 -33.00 -4.05
CA SER A 486 -22.57 -32.19 -3.79
C SER A 486 -21.55 -33.04 -3.03
N THR A 487 -20.51 -33.52 -3.71
CA THR A 487 -19.27 -33.98 -3.07
C THR A 487 -18.19 -32.95 -3.37
N THR A 488 -18.02 -31.99 -2.46
CA THR A 488 -16.87 -31.08 -2.45
C THR A 488 -16.11 -31.32 -1.17
N THR A 489 -14.89 -31.83 -1.31
CA THR A 489 -13.87 -31.81 -0.26
C THR A 489 -13.45 -30.35 -0.08
N ALA A 490 -13.65 -29.80 1.12
CA ALA A 490 -13.24 -28.44 1.43
C ALA A 490 -11.71 -28.37 1.63
N PHE A 491 -11.01 -27.61 0.79
CA PHE A 491 -9.64 -27.18 1.01
C PHE A 491 -9.62 -25.93 1.90
N LYS A 492 -8.55 -25.72 2.68
CA LYS A 492 -8.44 -24.59 3.62
C LYS A 492 -7.57 -23.48 3.01
N SER A 493 -7.66 -22.27 3.55
CA SER A 493 -6.76 -21.19 3.14
C SER A 493 -5.31 -21.61 3.40
N ASN A 494 -4.42 -21.31 2.44
CA ASN A 494 -2.97 -21.62 2.42
C ASN A 494 -2.57 -22.99 1.84
N ASP A 495 -3.46 -23.71 1.15
CA ASP A 495 -3.08 -24.88 0.36
C ASP A 495 -2.43 -24.45 -0.98
N ILE A 496 -1.26 -25.01 -1.35
CA ILE A 496 -0.63 -24.80 -2.68
C ILE A 496 -0.94 -25.99 -3.59
N LEU A 497 -1.35 -25.71 -4.83
CA LEU A 497 -1.71 -26.70 -5.84
C LEU A 497 -0.58 -26.84 -6.88
N TYR A 498 0.01 -28.03 -6.99
CA TYR A 498 0.96 -28.35 -8.06
C TYR A 498 0.23 -28.82 -9.31
N LEU A 499 0.47 -28.14 -10.44
CA LEU A 499 0.00 -28.52 -11.78
C LEU A 499 1.19 -29.03 -12.58
N GLU A 500 1.25 -30.33 -12.82
CA GLU A 500 2.24 -30.95 -13.72
C GLU A 500 1.69 -30.91 -15.14
N ILE A 501 2.32 -30.11 -16.01
CA ILE A 501 1.91 -29.96 -17.42
C ILE A 501 2.75 -30.94 -18.24
N THR A 502 2.11 -31.90 -18.91
CA THR A 502 2.80 -32.82 -19.81
C THR A 502 3.02 -32.18 -21.19
N PRO A 503 3.97 -32.68 -22.02
CA PRO A 503 4.28 -32.10 -23.34
C PRO A 503 3.05 -31.96 -24.25
N ASP A 504 2.08 -32.86 -24.14
CA ASP A 504 0.86 -32.86 -24.96
C ASP A 504 -0.09 -31.69 -24.65
N VAL A 505 0.05 -31.06 -23.47
CA VAL A 505 -0.76 -29.92 -23.03
C VAL A 505 -0.12 -28.59 -23.43
N ALA A 506 1.21 -28.53 -23.57
CA ALA A 506 1.93 -27.33 -23.98
C ALA A 506 1.54 -26.85 -25.39
N GLN A 507 1.13 -27.78 -26.27
CA GLN A 507 0.69 -27.47 -27.63
C GLN A 507 -0.75 -26.93 -27.72
N TYR A 508 -1.51 -26.96 -26.62
CA TYR A 508 -2.90 -26.47 -26.57
C TYR A 508 -3.04 -25.06 -25.97
N VAL A 509 -2.04 -24.61 -25.20
CA VAL A 509 -2.03 -23.29 -24.54
C VAL A 509 -1.79 -22.14 -25.51
N THR A 510 -1.22 -22.40 -26.69
CA THR A 510 -0.99 -21.37 -27.70
C THR A 510 -2.24 -20.92 -28.45
N ASP A 511 -3.33 -21.71 -28.45
CA ASP A 511 -4.48 -21.43 -29.31
C ASP A 511 -5.86 -21.45 -28.64
N ASN A 512 -6.02 -21.83 -27.36
CA ASN A 512 -7.31 -21.69 -26.67
C ASN A 512 -7.20 -21.47 -25.16
N ARG A 513 -8.04 -20.55 -24.67
CA ARG A 513 -8.11 -20.04 -23.30
C ARG A 513 -8.40 -21.17 -22.29
N LEU A 514 -7.49 -21.37 -21.34
CA LEU A 514 -7.75 -22.14 -20.13
C LEU A 514 -8.54 -21.25 -19.16
N LYS A 515 -9.82 -21.56 -18.91
CA LYS A 515 -10.60 -20.91 -17.85
C LYS A 515 -10.42 -21.69 -16.55
N VAL A 516 -9.71 -21.10 -15.61
CA VAL A 516 -9.58 -21.61 -14.25
C VAL A 516 -10.12 -20.54 -13.30
N SER A 517 -11.13 -20.87 -12.50
CA SER A 517 -11.71 -19.97 -11.50
C SER A 517 -11.37 -20.51 -10.13
N PHE A 518 -10.48 -19.82 -9.42
CA PHE A 518 -10.23 -20.05 -8.01
C PHE A 518 -9.98 -18.71 -7.32
N THR A 519 -10.45 -18.57 -6.08
CA THR A 519 -10.23 -17.39 -5.25
C THR A 519 -8.93 -17.57 -4.45
N THR A 520 -7.89 -16.78 -4.78
CA THR A 520 -6.61 -16.63 -4.07
C THR A 520 -5.75 -17.89 -3.89
N TYR A 521 -4.85 -18.16 -4.86
CA TYR A 521 -3.81 -19.20 -4.74
C TYR A 521 -2.53 -18.79 -5.48
N TYR A 522 -1.37 -19.30 -5.05
CA TYR A 522 -0.10 -19.22 -5.78
C TYR A 522 -0.01 -20.37 -6.80
N LEU A 523 0.37 -20.05 -8.04
CA LEU A 523 0.54 -21.03 -9.11
C LEU A 523 2.05 -21.28 -9.32
N VAL A 524 2.48 -22.54 -9.22
CA VAL A 524 3.85 -22.98 -9.58
C VAL A 524 3.75 -23.87 -10.80
N MET A 525 4.39 -23.47 -11.91
CA MET A 525 4.44 -24.26 -13.15
C MET A 525 5.83 -24.87 -13.32
N SER A 526 5.89 -26.17 -13.58
CA SER A 526 7.11 -26.83 -14.10
C SER A 526 6.82 -27.39 -15.50
N GLY A 527 7.68 -27.07 -16.46
CA GLY A 527 7.54 -27.49 -17.86
C GLY A 527 8.50 -28.63 -18.23
N PRO A 528 8.08 -29.60 -19.07
CA PRO A 528 8.99 -30.58 -19.64
C PRO A 528 9.50 -30.12 -21.00
N GLY A 529 10.80 -29.79 -21.04
CA GLY A 529 11.76 -30.12 -22.10
C GLY A 529 11.40 -29.81 -23.56
N SER A 530 11.98 -28.73 -24.08
CA SER A 530 12.83 -28.82 -25.27
C SER A 530 13.92 -27.76 -25.23
N SER A 531 15.13 -28.21 -24.88
CA SER A 531 16.43 -27.50 -24.97
C SER A 531 16.52 -26.12 -24.30
N PHE A 532 16.45 -26.10 -22.97
CA PHE A 532 17.29 -25.23 -22.15
C PHE A 532 18.18 -26.16 -21.33
N VAL A 533 19.49 -26.08 -21.57
CA VAL A 533 20.49 -26.88 -20.87
C VAL A 533 20.97 -26.02 -19.71
N GLY A 534 20.69 -26.46 -18.48
CA GLY A 534 21.34 -25.98 -17.25
C GLY A 534 20.39 -25.29 -16.27
N ASP A 535 20.08 -26.02 -15.21
CA ASP A 535 19.63 -25.58 -13.87
C ASP A 535 18.16 -25.20 -13.66
N ASP A 536 17.70 -25.53 -12.44
CA ASP A 536 16.31 -25.58 -11.97
C ASP A 536 15.62 -24.21 -11.99
N GLU A 537 14.83 -23.93 -13.03
CA GLU A 537 13.98 -22.73 -13.10
C GLU A 537 12.56 -23.02 -12.61
N TYR A 538 12.10 -22.28 -11.60
CA TYR A 538 10.71 -22.26 -11.15
C TYR A 538 10.05 -20.92 -11.54
N LEU A 539 8.86 -20.97 -12.15
CA LEU A 539 8.01 -19.78 -12.30
C LEU A 539 7.01 -19.73 -11.15
N ILE A 540 7.11 -18.69 -10.31
CA ILE A 540 6.11 -18.37 -9.29
C ILE A 540 5.33 -17.15 -9.80
N SER A 541 4.01 -17.29 -10.00
CA SER A 541 3.13 -16.17 -10.38
C SER A 541 2.05 -15.96 -9.34
N ARG A 542 1.83 -14.69 -8.98
CA ARG A 542 0.70 -14.23 -8.16
C ARG A 542 -0.48 -13.98 -9.09
N VAL A 543 -1.60 -14.65 -8.86
CA VAL A 543 -2.84 -14.43 -9.61
C VAL A 543 -3.73 -13.51 -8.78
N THR A 544 -3.89 -12.27 -9.23
CA THR A 544 -4.86 -11.34 -8.64
C THR A 544 -6.13 -11.37 -9.48
N MET A 545 -7.27 -11.69 -8.85
CA MET A 545 -8.56 -11.73 -9.53
C MET A 545 -9.34 -10.46 -9.17
N TYR A 546 -9.71 -9.66 -10.17
CA TYR A 546 -10.63 -8.54 -9.99
C TYR A 546 -12.07 -9.05 -10.04
N THR A 547 -12.83 -8.89 -8.95
CA THR A 547 -14.26 -9.23 -8.94
C THR A 547 -15.09 -8.01 -9.33
N GLY A 548 -15.65 -8.03 -10.54
CA GLY A 548 -16.75 -7.17 -10.97
C GLY A 548 -17.98 -8.01 -11.29
N ASP A 549 -19.18 -7.42 -11.18
CA ASP A 549 -20.48 -8.08 -11.29
C ASP A 549 -20.70 -8.90 -12.58
N ILE A 550 -21.54 -9.92 -12.46
CA ILE A 550 -21.78 -11.04 -13.39
C ILE A 550 -22.58 -10.62 -14.64
N SER A 551 -22.07 -9.65 -15.40
CA SER A 551 -22.60 -9.32 -16.73
C SER A 551 -21.54 -9.16 -17.81
N ASN A 552 -20.25 -9.16 -17.45
CA ASN A 552 -19.15 -9.13 -18.42
C ASN A 552 -18.05 -10.11 -17.98
N PRO A 553 -17.51 -10.98 -18.87
CA PRO A 553 -16.47 -11.92 -18.49
C PRO A 553 -15.22 -11.18 -18.01
N THR A 554 -14.77 -11.59 -16.83
CA THR A 554 -13.60 -11.11 -16.09
C THR A 554 -12.34 -11.19 -16.95
N MET A 555 -11.57 -10.10 -17.02
CA MET A 555 -10.19 -10.15 -17.48
C MET A 555 -9.35 -10.74 -16.35
N MET A 556 -8.56 -11.77 -16.66
CA MET A 556 -7.53 -12.30 -15.77
C MET A 556 -6.23 -11.64 -16.20
N GLU A 557 -5.67 -10.77 -15.36
CA GLU A 557 -4.30 -10.29 -15.55
C GLU A 557 -3.38 -11.26 -14.83
N VAL A 558 -2.49 -11.91 -15.60
CA VAL A 558 -1.43 -12.76 -15.06
C VAL A 558 -0.14 -11.97 -15.22
N THR A 559 0.32 -11.34 -14.15
CA THR A 559 1.65 -10.74 -14.11
C THR A 559 2.64 -11.88 -13.81
N GLY A 560 3.29 -12.39 -14.85
CA GLY A 560 4.42 -13.30 -14.72
C GLY A 560 5.72 -12.53 -14.88
N ARG A 561 6.64 -12.58 -13.90
CA ARG A 561 8.03 -12.14 -14.12
C ARG A 561 8.82 -13.32 -14.68
N TYR A 562 9.39 -13.14 -15.87
CA TYR A 562 10.44 -14.00 -16.41
C TYR A 562 11.75 -13.60 -15.74
N TRP A 563 12.43 -14.53 -15.07
CA TRP A 563 13.79 -14.32 -14.58
C TRP A 563 14.74 -14.78 -15.68
N HIS A 564 15.46 -13.84 -16.30
CA HIS A 564 16.49 -14.15 -17.30
C HIS A 564 17.85 -14.02 -16.63
N SER A 565 18.63 -15.10 -16.57
CA SER A 565 20.01 -15.02 -16.12
C SER A 565 20.86 -14.31 -17.19
N TYR A 566 21.34 -13.11 -16.90
CA TYR A 566 22.53 -12.58 -17.57
C TYR A 566 23.63 -12.42 -16.53
N GLY A 567 24.59 -13.35 -16.59
CA GLY A 567 26.02 -13.13 -16.32
C GLY A 567 26.43 -12.52 -14.98
N SER A 568 26.98 -13.39 -14.12
CA SER A 568 28.07 -13.15 -13.16
C SER A 568 27.93 -11.92 -12.24
N ASP A 569 27.30 -12.12 -11.09
CA ASP A 569 27.93 -11.91 -9.78
C ASP A 569 27.04 -12.58 -8.70
N ASP A 570 27.69 -13.13 -7.67
CA ASP A 570 27.24 -14.25 -6.83
C ASP A 570 25.89 -14.13 -6.07
N ASN A 571 25.14 -15.24 -6.15
CA ASN A 571 24.25 -15.85 -5.15
C ASN A 571 22.89 -15.20 -4.81
N GLN A 572 21.95 -15.31 -5.76
CA GLN A 572 20.54 -15.58 -5.43
C GLN A 572 20.26 -17.05 -5.79
N PHE A 573 20.20 -17.93 -4.79
CA PHE A 573 19.70 -19.28 -4.98
C PHE A 573 18.68 -19.58 -3.88
N TRP A 574 17.44 -19.84 -4.29
CA TRP A 574 16.50 -20.55 -3.44
C TRP A 574 16.76 -22.04 -3.68
N ASP A 575 17.41 -22.69 -2.72
CA ASP A 575 17.59 -24.15 -2.75
C ASP A 575 16.22 -24.84 -2.60
N LYS A 576 16.05 -25.98 -3.25
CA LYS A 576 14.93 -26.92 -3.08
C LYS A 576 14.60 -27.17 -1.61
N ASP A 577 15.61 -27.19 -0.75
CA ASP A 577 15.45 -27.35 0.70
C ASP A 577 14.65 -26.20 1.35
N PHE A 578 14.72 -24.97 0.82
CA PHE A 578 13.90 -23.84 1.28
C PHE A 578 12.41 -24.05 0.95
N VAL A 579 12.11 -24.47 -0.27
CA VAL A 579 10.74 -24.71 -0.74
C VAL A 579 10.11 -25.90 -0.02
N GLU A 580 10.86 -26.99 0.18
CA GLU A 580 10.35 -28.19 0.86
C GLU A 580 10.23 -28.01 2.39
N SER A 581 11.01 -27.12 3.01
CA SER A 581 10.96 -26.87 4.47
C SER A 581 9.84 -25.90 4.89
N HIS A 582 9.40 -25.01 4.01
CA HIS A 582 8.41 -23.98 4.34
C HIS A 582 7.01 -24.28 3.81
N PHE A 583 6.87 -25.20 2.84
CA PHE A 583 5.58 -25.54 2.22
C PHE A 583 5.29 -27.03 2.28
N LYS A 584 4.09 -27.41 2.75
CA LYS A 584 3.66 -28.81 2.80
C LYS A 584 2.94 -29.18 1.51
N LYS A 585 3.44 -30.18 0.76
CA LYS A 585 2.74 -30.74 -0.41
C LYS A 585 1.40 -31.34 0.01
N VAL A 586 0.30 -30.82 -0.55
CA VAL A 586 -1.08 -31.22 -0.18
C VAL A 586 -1.73 -32.16 -1.20
N GLY A 587 -1.20 -32.26 -2.43
CA GLY A 587 -1.68 -33.18 -3.47
C GLY A 587 -1.03 -32.98 -4.84
N THR A 588 -1.46 -33.79 -5.81
CA THR A 588 -1.11 -33.69 -7.23
C THR A 588 -2.39 -33.86 -8.04
N ILE A 589 -2.70 -32.94 -8.96
CA ILE A 589 -3.86 -33.07 -9.86
C ILE A 589 -3.39 -33.59 -11.21
N ASP A 590 -3.91 -34.74 -11.61
CA ASP A 590 -3.73 -35.30 -12.96
C ASP A 590 -4.88 -34.78 -13.85
N ILE A 591 -4.57 -33.76 -14.66
CA ILE A 591 -5.52 -33.11 -15.55
C ILE A 591 -6.08 -34.05 -16.64
N ASN A 592 -5.42 -35.17 -16.92
CA ASN A 592 -5.94 -36.19 -17.84
C ASN A 592 -7.13 -36.97 -17.27
N LYS A 593 -7.37 -36.84 -15.96
CA LYS A 593 -8.49 -37.49 -15.25
C LYS A 593 -9.57 -36.50 -14.79
N ALA A 594 -9.39 -35.21 -15.03
CA ALA A 594 -10.35 -34.19 -14.68
C ALA A 594 -11.49 -34.14 -15.71
N THR A 595 -12.73 -34.22 -15.25
CA THR A 595 -13.91 -34.10 -16.14
C THR A 595 -14.33 -32.63 -16.17
N PHE A 596 -14.16 -31.94 -17.30
CA PHE A 596 -14.58 -30.55 -17.45
C PHE A 596 -15.99 -30.49 -18.06
N GLY A 597 -16.94 -29.90 -17.32
CA GLY A 597 -18.29 -29.68 -17.80
C GLY A 597 -18.38 -28.45 -18.69
N PHE A 598 -18.80 -28.62 -19.94
CA PHE A 598 -19.12 -27.52 -20.84
C PHE A 598 -20.56 -27.05 -20.58
N SER A 599 -20.75 -25.82 -20.10
CA SER A 599 -22.04 -25.14 -20.20
C SER A 599 -21.95 -24.09 -21.31
N GLY A 600 -22.52 -24.40 -22.46
CA GLY A 600 -22.79 -23.42 -23.51
C GLY A 600 -24.21 -23.62 -24.04
N SER A 601 -24.98 -22.54 -24.12
CA SER A 601 -25.78 -22.13 -25.29
C SER A 601 -26.78 -21.03 -24.87
N GLY A 602 -26.67 -19.84 -25.47
CA GLY A 602 -27.60 -18.72 -25.28
C GLY A 602 -26.87 -17.38 -25.31
#